data_AF-A0A371K815-F1
#
_entry.id   AF-A0A371K815-F1
#
_cell.length_a   1.000
_cell.length_b   1.000
_cell.length_c   1.000
_cell.angle_alpha   90.00
_cell.angle_beta   90.00
_cell.angle_gamma   90.00
#
_symmetry.space_group_name_H-M   'P 1'
#
loop_
_entity.id
_entity.type
_entity.pdbx_description
1 polymer ?
#
loop_
_entity_poly.entity_id
_entity_poly.type
_entity_poly.pdbx_seq_one_letter_code
_entity_poly.pdbx_strand_id
1 'polypeptide(L)' 'MSKKTAVEFIEEWQTGAFLVIGSALVGGVATAALGPYETLAGVLFVFFFGAVFAFMGFSYLLYGR' A
#
# COMPACT_ATOMS: atom_id res chain seq x y z
N MET A 1 -4.80 -13.12 -26.24
CA MET A 1 -4.54 -13.25 -24.79
C MET A 1 -3.96 -14.64 -24.55
N SER A 2 -2.69 -14.71 -24.12
CA SER A 2 -2.07 -15.99 -23.73
C SER A 2 -2.91 -16.65 -22.63
N LYS A 3 -3.09 -17.97 -22.66
CA LYS A 3 -3.77 -18.70 -21.58
C LYS A 3 -2.88 -18.62 -20.34
N LYS A 4 -3.05 -17.57 -19.54
CA LYS A 4 -2.45 -17.50 -18.20
C LYS A 4 -2.94 -18.70 -17.41
N THR A 5 -2.03 -19.37 -16.71
CA THR A 5 -2.42 -20.47 -15.82
C THR A 5 -3.17 -19.91 -14.61
N ALA A 6 -3.97 -20.72 -13.93
CA ALA A 6 -4.64 -20.30 -12.71
C ALA A 6 -3.63 -19.82 -11.64
N VAL A 7 -2.44 -20.42 -11.61
CA VAL A 7 -1.35 -20.06 -10.69
C VAL A 7 -0.81 -18.66 -10.99
N GLU A 8 -0.48 -18.37 -12.25
CA GLU A 8 0.01 -17.03 -12.66
C GLU A 8 -0.99 -15.92 -12.32
N PHE A 9 -2.29 -16.20 -12.48
CA PHE A 9 -3.34 -15.25 -12.10
C PHE A 9 -3.36 -14.98 -10.59
N ILE A 10 -3.22 -16.04 -9.78
CA ILE A 10 -3.20 -15.92 -8.31
C ILE A 10 -1.97 -15.13 -7.86
N GLU A 11 -0.80 -15.39 -8.44
CA GLU A 11 0.44 -14.69 -8.10
C GLU A 11 0.36 -13.19 -8.41
N GLU A 12 -0.21 -12.83 -9.57
CA GLU A 12 -0.47 -11.44 -9.94
C GLU A 12 -1.43 -10.76 -8.95
N TRP A 13 -2.51 -11.46 -8.59
CA TRP A 13 -3.48 -10.95 -7.62
C TRP A 13 -2.88 -10.78 -6.22
N GLN A 14 -2.09 -11.75 -5.75
CA GLN A 14 -1.42 -11.70 -4.45
C GLN A 14 -0.41 -10.55 -4.38
N THR A 15 0.30 -10.28 -5.47
CA THR A 15 1.23 -9.14 -5.55
C THR A 15 0.46 -7.82 -5.44
N GLY A 16 -0.67 -7.69 -6.15
CA GLY A 16 -1.56 -6.53 -6.02
C GLY A 16 -2.14 -6.37 -4.62
N ALA A 17 -2.58 -7.47 -3.99
CA ALA A 17 -3.11 -7.47 -2.64
C ALA A 17 -2.05 -7.05 -1.61
N PHE A 18 -0.81 -7.56 -1.74
CA PHE A 18 0.32 -7.18 -0.90
C PHE A 18 0.60 -5.69 -1.01
N LEU A 19 0.58 -5.12 -2.21
CA LEU A 19 0.78 -3.70 -2.43
C LEU A 19 -0.26 -2.85 -1.70
N VAL A 20 -1.54 -3.18 -1.83
CA VAL A 20 -2.61 -2.40 -1.21
C VAL A 20 -2.58 -2.54 0.32
N ILE A 21 -2.52 -3.77 0.83
CA ILE A 21 -2.56 -4.06 2.26
C ILE A 21 -1.30 -3.53 2.95
N GLY A 22 -0.12 -3.78 2.37
CA GLY A 22 1.15 -3.29 2.90
C GLY A 22 1.18 -1.76 2.98
N SER A 23 0.69 -1.08 1.95
CA SER A 23 0.61 0.38 1.93
C SER A 23 -0.33 0.93 3.00
N ALA A 24 -1.52 0.32 3.15
CA ALA A 24 -2.47 0.70 4.19
C ALA A 24 -1.88 0.48 5.60
N LEU A 25 -1.16 -0.63 5.81
CA LEU A 25 -0.47 -0.89 7.08
C LEU A 25 0.59 0.18 7.38
N VAL A 26 1.41 0.57 6.40
CA VAL A 26 2.39 1.64 6.58
C VAL A 26 1.71 2.97 6.89
N GLY A 27 0.63 3.32 6.20
CA GLY A 27 -0.18 4.50 6.53
C GLY A 27 -0.73 4.47 7.96
N GLY A 28 -1.20 3.31 8.42
CA GLY A 28 -1.66 3.10 9.79
C GLY A 28 -0.54 3.27 10.83
N VAL A 29 0.62 2.67 10.57
CA VAL A 29 1.80 2.80 11.44
C VAL A 29 2.31 4.24 11.48
N ALA A 30 2.37 4.93 10.34
CA ALA A 30 2.77 6.34 10.27
C ALA A 30 1.83 7.22 11.09
N THR A 31 0.53 6.95 11.00
CA THR A 31 -0.49 7.66 11.79
C THR A 31 -0.32 7.40 13.29
N ALA A 32 -0.08 6.15 13.69
CA ALA A 32 0.17 5.84 15.09
C ALA A 32 1.45 6.51 15.64
N ALA A 33 2.49 6.60 14.80
CA ALA A 33 3.81 7.13 15.19
C ALA A 33 3.87 8.66 15.26
N LEU A 34 3.07 9.38 14.46
CA LEU A 34 3.13 10.84 14.34
C LEU A 34 2.09 11.58 15.19
N GLY A 35 1.25 10.88 15.94
CA GLY A 35 0.29 11.50 16.86
C GLY A 35 0.95 12.23 18.05
N PRO A 36 0.18 13.03 18.82
CA PRO A 36 -1.29 13.14 18.81
C PRO A 36 -1.83 14.07 17.72
N TYR A 37 -3.10 13.85 17.34
CA TYR A 37 -3.83 14.66 16.36
C TYR A 37 -5.02 15.35 17.00
N GLU A 38 -5.30 16.59 16.58
CA GLU A 38 -6.44 17.36 17.08
C GLU A 38 -7.72 17.15 16.26
N THR A 39 -7.60 16.63 15.03
CA THR A 39 -8.73 16.47 14.11
C THR A 39 -8.66 15.15 13.36
N LEU A 40 -9.83 14.61 13.01
CA LEU A 40 -9.94 13.45 12.12
C LEU A 40 -9.30 13.71 10.75
N ALA A 41 -9.39 14.95 10.26
CA ALA A 41 -8.75 15.35 9.00
C ALA A 41 -7.22 15.17 9.07
N GLY A 42 -6.58 15.52 10.19
CA GLY A 42 -5.14 15.29 10.40
C GLY A 42 -4.77 13.81 10.40
N VAL A 43 -5.57 12.98 11.09
CA VAL A 43 -5.40 11.51 11.11
C VAL A 43 -5.47 10.95 9.69
N LEU A 44 -6.53 11.29 8.95
CA LEU A 44 -6.74 10.79 7.58
C LEU A 44 -5.67 11.30 6.63
N PHE A 45 -5.23 12.55 6.78
CA PHE A 45 -4.14 13.11 5.98
C PHE A 45 -2.87 12.28 6.13
N VAL A 46 -2.40 12.04 7.35
CA VAL A 46 -1.18 11.25 7.58
C VAL A 46 -1.35 9.81 7.09
N PHE A 47 -2.50 9.18 7.35
CA PHE A 47 -2.79 7.82 6.89
C PHE A 47 -2.69 7.72 5.37
N PHE A 48 -3.43 8.54 4.63
CA PHE A 48 -3.49 8.45 3.18
C PHE A 48 -2.18 8.85 2.53
N PHE A 49 -1.51 9.92 2.98
CA PHE A 49 -0.20 10.29 2.44
C PHE A 49 0.85 9.21 2.72
N GLY A 50 0.90 8.69 3.96
CA GLY A 50 1.81 7.60 4.31
C GLY A 50 1.56 6.35 3.46
N ALA A 51 0.30 5.97 3.26
CA ALA A 51 -0.06 4.85 2.41
C ALA A 51 0.29 5.09 0.94
N VAL A 52 0.07 6.29 0.39
CA VAL A 52 0.43 6.62 -0.99
C VAL A 52 1.95 6.56 -1.18
N PHE A 53 2.74 7.13 -0.28
CA PHE A 53 4.20 7.04 -0.36
C PHE A 53 4.70 5.61 -0.25
N ALA A 54 4.12 4.80 0.63
CA ALA A 54 4.43 3.39 0.75
C ALA A 54 4.09 2.62 -0.54
N PHE A 55 2.92 2.88 -1.12
CA PHE A 55 2.49 2.30 -2.38
C PHE A 55 3.46 2.63 -3.51
N MET A 56 3.86 3.90 -3.64
CA MET A 56 4.85 4.32 -4.62
C MET A 56 6.19 3.62 -4.41
N GLY A 57 6.66 3.52 -3.16
CA GLY A 57 7.89 2.83 -2.80
C GLY A 57 7.85 1.33 -3.13
N PHE A 58 6.81 0.63 -2.70
CA PHE A 58 6.65 -0.80 -2.99
C PHE A 58 6.45 -1.06 -4.48
N SER A 59 5.67 -0.24 -5.17
CA SER A 59 5.46 -0.33 -6.61
C SER A 59 6.78 -0.15 -7.37
N TYR A 60 7.60 0.84 -6.98
CA TYR A 60 8.93 1.02 -7.57
C TYR A 60 9.84 -0.20 -7.33
N LEU A 61 9.84 -0.77 -6.12
CA LEU A 61 10.68 -1.94 -5.81
C LEU A 61 10.24 -3.21 -6.55
N LEU A 62 8.93 -3.39 -6.77
CA LEU A 62 8.38 -4.59 -7.40
C LEU A 62 8.33 -4.49 -8.93
N TYR A 63 8.07 -3.30 -9.48
CA TYR A 63 7.82 -3.11 -10.91
C TYR A 63 8.77 -2.11 -11.60
N GLY A 64 9.54 -1.32 -10.85
CA GLY A 64 10.38 -0.24 -11.38
C GLY A 64 11.74 -0.65 -11.94
N ARG A 65 11.92 -1.93 -12.31
CA ARG A 65 13.10 -2.42 -13.06
C ARG A 65 12.91 -2.25 -14.56
#